data_AF-A0A0D0AQR9-F1
#
_entry.id   AF-A0A0D0AQR9-F1
#
_cell.length_a   1.000
_cell.length_b   1.000
_cell.length_c   1.000
_cell.angle_alpha   90.00
_cell.angle_beta   90.00
_cell.angle_gamma   90.00
#
_symmetry.space_group_name_H-M   'P 1'
#
loop_
_entity.id
_entity.type
_entity.pdbx_description
1 polymer ?
#
loop_
_entity_poly.entity_id
_entity_poly.type
_entity_poly.pdbx_seq_one_letter_code
_entity_poly.pdbx_strand_id
1 'polypeptide(L)'
;MIIPEKQLQNECTNMEEAWQDHSEAANNAIDDAPPPAYSECVQHTQIASLCSTGFQPPSKPTNLLSLVFKDKPIRGCYVIDPLMQIPPSLLPPLNAGEKDQDRKNLYLRTKDGSIDADIWLIGQDEAASHNGSRTTLSLSSNDGSITAKINTVKAVAPFLLDIYARDGRVIVLLPRSFHGLLLLTTRQSAKLSNDLLQRSTTLSTVEHTQRYFVGDISHRLFDNNWDGDELKVVSRDGSIVIRYKDEAELPRNCFFSRVFSS
;
A
#
# COMPACT_ATOMS: atom_id res chain seq x y z
N MET A 1 28.14 -47.71 7.21
CA MET A 1 29.25 -47.39 6.28
C MET A 1 29.26 -45.87 6.18
N ILE A 2 30.38 -45.21 6.50
CA ILE A 2 30.41 -43.77 6.81
C ILE A 2 31.46 -43.11 5.90
N ILE A 3 31.11 -41.98 5.29
CA ILE A 3 32.00 -41.17 4.44
C ILE A 3 32.44 -39.94 5.25
N PRO A 4 33.74 -39.68 5.41
CA PRO A 4 34.23 -38.47 6.08
C PRO A 4 34.41 -37.31 5.09
N GLU A 5 33.69 -36.21 5.29
CA GLU A 5 34.00 -34.93 4.64
C GLU A 5 35.22 -34.28 5.29
N LYS A 6 36.30 -34.07 4.52
CA LYS A 6 37.33 -32.99 4.66
C LYS A 6 38.53 -33.28 3.75
N GLN A 7 38.74 -32.45 2.72
CA GLN A 7 40.03 -32.04 2.09
C GLN A 7 39.78 -31.51 0.66
N LEU A 8 39.12 -30.35 0.53
CA LEU A 8 39.06 -29.58 -0.73
C LEU A 8 39.10 -28.07 -0.45
N GLN A 9 40.13 -27.63 0.27
CA GLN A 9 40.50 -26.22 0.44
C GLN A 9 41.93 -26.13 0.95
N ASN A 10 42.88 -25.88 0.03
CA ASN A 10 44.18 -25.22 0.19
C ASN A 10 45.11 -25.63 -0.97
N GLU A 11 45.05 -24.94 -2.11
CA GLU A 11 46.18 -24.91 -3.05
C GLU A 11 46.12 -23.68 -3.97
N CYS A 12 47.30 -23.17 -4.35
CA CYS A 12 47.53 -22.19 -5.42
C CYS A 12 46.87 -20.80 -5.33
N THR A 13 46.89 -20.15 -4.16
CA THR A 13 47.18 -18.71 -4.14
C THR A 13 48.70 -18.55 -4.22
N ASN A 14 49.26 -18.21 -5.40
CA ASN A 14 50.62 -17.66 -5.62
C ASN A 14 50.94 -17.63 -7.14
N MET A 15 50.59 -16.55 -7.84
CA MET A 15 51.19 -16.20 -9.16
C MET A 15 51.19 -14.67 -9.33
N GLU A 16 52.17 -14.02 -8.71
CA GLU A 16 52.48 -12.60 -8.87
C GLU A 16 54.03 -12.44 -8.83
N GLU A 17 54.54 -11.31 -9.34
CA GLU A 17 55.99 -10.97 -9.43
C GLU A 17 56.90 -11.80 -10.37
N ALA A 18 56.86 -11.49 -11.67
CA ALA A 18 58.02 -11.26 -12.56
C ALA A 18 57.49 -10.81 -13.95
N TRP A 19 58.07 -9.87 -14.72
CA TRP A 19 59.41 -9.24 -14.69
C TRP A 19 59.32 -7.71 -14.75
N GLN A 20 60.39 -7.02 -14.36
CA GLN A 20 60.56 -5.56 -14.53
C GLN A 20 61.71 -5.21 -15.49
N ASP A 21 61.75 -3.92 -15.84
CA ASP A 21 62.88 -3.12 -16.34
C ASP A 21 63.30 -3.26 -17.82
N HIS A 22 63.06 -2.17 -18.56
CA HIS A 22 64.03 -1.60 -19.50
C HIS A 22 63.80 -0.07 -19.62
N SER A 23 64.50 0.69 -18.79
CA SER A 23 64.89 2.09 -19.04
C SER A 23 66.05 2.16 -20.07
N GLU A 24 66.44 3.27 -20.73
CA GLU A 24 65.98 4.68 -20.77
C GLU A 24 66.04 5.15 -22.28
N ALA A 25 66.14 6.39 -22.81
CA ALA A 25 66.49 7.76 -22.38
C ALA A 25 65.97 8.84 -23.39
N ALA A 26 66.47 10.08 -23.29
CA ALA A 26 66.76 11.02 -24.41
C ALA A 26 65.63 11.86 -25.08
N ASN A 27 64.91 12.64 -24.27
CA ASN A 27 64.75 14.11 -24.33
C ASN A 27 64.54 14.92 -25.65
N ASN A 28 63.68 15.93 -25.49
CA ASN A 28 63.67 17.28 -26.10
C ASN A 28 63.22 17.49 -27.56
N ALA A 29 61.94 17.90 -27.68
CA ALA A 29 61.59 19.15 -28.37
C ALA A 29 60.44 19.84 -27.59
N ILE A 30 60.49 21.16 -27.47
CA ILE A 30 59.39 21.99 -26.94
C ILE A 30 58.66 22.60 -28.14
N ASP A 31 57.33 22.55 -28.14
CA ASP A 31 56.51 23.47 -28.92
C ASP A 31 55.32 23.95 -28.08
N ASP A 32 54.99 25.24 -28.18
CA ASP A 32 54.23 25.97 -27.15
C ASP A 32 52.85 26.39 -27.69
N ALA A 33 51.92 25.44 -27.68
CA ALA A 33 50.55 25.60 -28.17
C ALA A 33 49.56 25.76 -27.00
N PRO A 34 48.94 26.95 -26.79
CA PRO A 34 47.95 27.12 -25.74
C PRO A 34 46.69 26.27 -26.02
N PRO A 35 46.12 25.58 -25.02
CA PRO A 35 44.92 24.77 -25.22
C PRO A 35 43.72 25.65 -25.60
N PRO A 36 42.76 25.14 -26.40
CA PRO A 36 41.62 25.92 -26.86
C PRO A 36 40.74 26.37 -25.70
N ALA A 37 40.32 27.64 -25.74
CA ALA A 37 39.42 28.21 -24.75
C ALA A 37 38.01 27.58 -24.86
N TYR A 38 37.71 26.64 -23.96
CA TYR A 38 36.36 26.12 -23.81
C TYR A 38 35.47 27.16 -23.12
N SER A 39 34.48 27.67 -23.86
CA SER A 39 33.54 28.69 -23.38
C SER A 39 32.71 28.22 -22.18
N GLU A 40 32.63 29.07 -21.15
CA GLU A 40 31.78 28.83 -19.97
C GLU A 40 30.29 28.90 -20.32
N CYS A 41 29.67 27.76 -20.64
CA CYS A 41 28.22 27.66 -20.84
C CYS A 41 27.46 27.58 -19.50
N VAL A 42 27.56 28.64 -18.69
CA VAL A 42 26.70 28.84 -17.51
C VAL A 42 25.30 29.30 -17.96
N GLN A 43 24.28 29.08 -17.13
CA GLN A 43 22.86 29.38 -17.39
C GLN A 43 22.11 28.42 -18.33
N HIS A 44 22.25 27.12 -18.09
CA HIS A 44 21.14 26.21 -18.41
C HIS A 44 19.99 26.46 -17.42
N THR A 45 19.11 27.41 -17.73
CA THR A 45 17.88 27.67 -16.96
C THR A 45 17.07 26.39 -16.88
N GLN A 46 16.95 25.81 -15.68
CA GLN A 46 16.08 24.65 -15.44
C GLN A 46 14.62 25.10 -15.46
N ILE A 47 14.08 25.26 -16.67
CA ILE A 47 12.65 25.36 -16.91
C ILE A 47 12.01 24.11 -16.31
N ALA A 48 11.08 24.30 -15.38
CA ALA A 48 10.52 23.21 -14.59
C ALA A 48 9.87 22.15 -15.50
N SER A 49 10.25 20.89 -15.30
CA SER A 49 9.64 19.72 -15.97
C SER A 49 8.24 19.42 -15.42
N LEU A 50 7.33 20.36 -15.63
CA LEU A 50 5.90 20.23 -15.37
C LEU A 50 5.25 19.35 -16.45
N CYS A 51 4.06 18.82 -16.15
CA CYS A 51 3.15 18.20 -17.12
C CYS A 51 3.56 16.82 -17.70
N SER A 52 3.90 15.85 -16.84
CA SER A 52 3.46 14.46 -17.05
C SER A 52 3.27 13.71 -15.73
N THR A 53 2.25 14.08 -14.96
CA THR A 53 1.81 13.32 -13.77
C THR A 53 0.99 12.09 -14.17
N GLY A 54 1.60 11.20 -14.95
CA GLY A 54 1.05 9.87 -15.19
C GLY A 54 0.96 9.13 -13.86
N PHE A 55 -0.26 8.78 -13.42
CA PHE A 55 -0.53 8.20 -12.11
C PHE A 55 -0.20 6.69 -12.09
N GLN A 56 1.05 6.36 -12.44
CA GLN A 56 1.54 5.00 -12.60
C GLN A 56 1.61 4.31 -11.21
N PRO A 57 1.08 3.08 -11.07
CA PRO A 57 1.16 2.36 -9.81
C PRO A 57 2.63 2.06 -9.42
N PRO A 58 2.97 2.13 -8.11
CA PRO A 58 4.36 2.04 -7.64
C PRO A 58 4.94 0.61 -7.63
N SER A 59 4.14 -0.40 -7.95
CA SER A 59 4.56 -1.81 -8.07
C SER A 59 3.77 -2.51 -9.19
N LYS A 60 4.16 -3.74 -9.54
CA LYS A 60 3.44 -4.52 -10.57
C LYS A 60 2.05 -4.91 -10.06
N PRO A 61 0.99 -4.80 -10.89
CA PRO A 61 -0.34 -5.29 -10.54
C PRO A 61 -0.36 -6.79 -10.25
N THR A 62 -1.29 -7.19 -9.39
CA THR A 62 -1.66 -8.59 -9.12
C THR A 62 -3.16 -8.69 -8.85
N ASN A 63 -3.70 -9.90 -8.92
CA ASN A 63 -4.99 -10.26 -8.36
C ASN A 63 -4.79 -11.29 -7.23
N LEU A 64 -5.88 -11.68 -6.55
CA LEU A 64 -6.00 -12.83 -5.64
C LEU A 64 -4.84 -13.02 -4.62
N LEU A 65 -4.23 -11.94 -4.15
CA LEU A 65 -3.04 -11.98 -3.30
C LEU A 65 -3.41 -12.34 -1.86
N SER A 66 -2.88 -13.45 -1.34
CA SER A 66 -3.03 -13.85 0.07
C SER A 66 -1.69 -13.84 0.79
N LEU A 67 -1.56 -13.02 1.84
CA LEU A 67 -0.41 -12.99 2.75
C LEU A 67 -0.90 -13.33 4.16
N VAL A 68 -0.50 -14.49 4.66
CA VAL A 68 -0.85 -14.96 6.02
C VAL A 68 0.41 -15.18 6.83
N PHE A 69 0.61 -14.37 7.86
CA PHE A 69 1.68 -14.51 8.84
C PHE A 69 1.13 -14.85 10.23
N LYS A 70 2.02 -15.32 11.11
CA LYS A 70 1.72 -15.55 12.52
C LYS A 70 2.22 -14.36 13.34
N ASP A 71 3.54 -14.28 13.53
CA ASP A 71 4.18 -13.35 14.47
C ASP A 71 5.00 -12.25 13.74
N LYS A 72 4.45 -11.70 12.65
CA LYS A 72 5.14 -10.70 11.80
C LYS A 72 4.19 -9.60 11.33
N PRO A 73 4.66 -8.34 11.22
CA PRO A 73 3.89 -7.28 10.59
C PRO A 73 3.80 -7.51 9.06
N ILE A 74 2.70 -7.05 8.47
CA ILE A 74 2.53 -6.93 7.02
C ILE A 74 2.72 -5.47 6.66
N ARG A 75 3.68 -5.17 5.78
CA ARG A 75 3.92 -3.80 5.27
C ARG A 75 4.18 -3.84 3.78
N GLY A 76 3.63 -2.90 3.03
CA GLY A 76 3.94 -2.77 1.61
C GLY A 76 2.93 -1.93 0.83
N CYS A 77 3.17 -1.85 -0.48
CA CYS A 77 2.26 -1.24 -1.43
C CYS A 77 1.75 -2.29 -2.42
N TYR A 78 0.43 -2.47 -2.44
CA TYR A 78 -0.27 -3.57 -3.10
C TYR A 78 -1.13 -3.04 -4.24
N VAL A 79 -0.73 -3.32 -5.47
CA VAL A 79 -1.44 -2.87 -6.68
C VAL A 79 -2.37 -3.99 -7.14
N ILE A 80 -3.67 -3.75 -7.08
CA ILE A 80 -4.72 -4.74 -7.33
C ILE A 80 -5.40 -4.43 -8.65
N ASP A 81 -5.30 -5.38 -9.58
CA ASP A 81 -6.08 -5.44 -10.81
C ASP A 81 -7.13 -6.57 -10.66
N PRO A 82 -8.42 -6.25 -10.51
CA PRO A 82 -9.47 -7.26 -10.33
C PRO A 82 -9.70 -8.14 -11.57
N LEU A 83 -9.31 -7.67 -12.76
CA LEU A 83 -9.52 -8.32 -14.05
C LEU A 83 -8.33 -9.19 -14.46
N MET A 84 -7.16 -8.97 -13.86
CA MET A 84 -5.97 -9.80 -14.08
C MET A 84 -6.25 -11.27 -13.69
N GLN A 85 -6.21 -12.15 -14.69
CA GLN A 85 -6.35 -13.59 -14.51
C GLN A 85 -5.04 -14.21 -14.00
N ILE A 86 -5.13 -15.13 -13.03
CA ILE A 86 -4.00 -15.89 -12.49
C ILE A 86 -4.29 -17.38 -12.67
N PRO A 87 -3.37 -18.17 -13.26
CA PRO A 87 -3.53 -19.62 -13.39
C PRO A 87 -3.82 -20.29 -12.03
N PRO A 88 -4.83 -21.18 -11.92
CA PRO A 88 -5.18 -21.82 -10.64
C PRO A 88 -4.03 -22.57 -9.96
N SER A 89 -3.05 -23.05 -10.72
CA SER A 89 -1.82 -23.69 -10.22
C SER A 89 -0.86 -22.75 -9.48
N LEU A 90 -1.04 -21.43 -9.58
CA LEU A 90 -0.29 -20.41 -8.86
C LEU A 90 -1.07 -19.82 -7.68
N LEU A 91 -2.34 -20.21 -7.49
CA LEU A 91 -3.16 -19.72 -6.39
C LEU A 91 -2.87 -20.51 -5.10
N PRO A 92 -2.94 -19.86 -3.92
CA PRO A 92 -2.89 -20.55 -2.64
C PRO A 92 -3.99 -21.63 -2.53
N PRO A 93 -3.75 -22.74 -1.82
CA PRO A 93 -4.77 -23.76 -1.57
C PRO A 93 -5.95 -23.15 -0.78
N LEU A 94 -7.16 -23.59 -1.11
CA LEU A 94 -8.39 -23.23 -0.40
C LEU A 94 -8.46 -23.94 0.96
N ASN A 95 -9.11 -23.31 1.93
CA ASN A 95 -9.45 -23.95 3.21
C ASN A 95 -10.60 -24.95 3.02
N ALA A 96 -10.77 -25.87 3.98
CA ALA A 96 -11.85 -26.86 3.91
C ALA A 96 -13.24 -26.19 3.91
N GLY A 97 -13.98 -26.34 2.80
CA GLY A 97 -15.30 -25.74 2.59
C GLY A 97 -15.29 -24.37 1.89
N GLU A 98 -14.11 -23.77 1.68
CA GLU A 98 -13.94 -22.56 0.87
C GLU A 98 -13.96 -22.91 -0.63
N LYS A 99 -14.50 -22.02 -1.47
CA LYS A 99 -14.55 -22.14 -2.93
C LYS A 99 -13.74 -21.02 -3.59
N ASP A 100 -13.38 -21.14 -4.86
CA ASP A 100 -12.64 -20.10 -5.58
C ASP A 100 -13.39 -18.74 -5.64
N GLN A 101 -14.72 -18.76 -5.62
CA GLN A 101 -15.58 -17.56 -5.49
C GLN A 101 -15.45 -16.82 -4.15
N ASP A 102 -14.94 -17.48 -3.10
CA ASP A 102 -14.84 -16.91 -1.76
C ASP A 102 -13.49 -16.20 -1.56
N ARG A 103 -12.50 -16.45 -2.45
CA ARG A 103 -11.20 -15.77 -2.47
C ARG A 103 -11.38 -14.25 -2.56
N LYS A 104 -10.45 -13.52 -1.95
CA LYS A 104 -10.40 -12.04 -2.02
C LYS A 104 -9.33 -11.61 -3.02
N ASN A 105 -9.55 -10.48 -3.69
CA ASN A 105 -8.54 -9.88 -4.57
C ASN A 105 -7.28 -9.47 -3.77
N LEU A 106 -7.47 -9.13 -2.49
CA LEU A 106 -6.41 -8.99 -1.50
C LEU A 106 -6.86 -9.57 -0.14
N TYR A 107 -6.07 -10.46 0.44
CA TYR A 107 -6.23 -11.01 1.79
C TYR A 107 -4.93 -10.84 2.58
N LEU A 108 -4.93 -9.96 3.58
CA LEU A 108 -3.78 -9.70 4.45
C LEU A 108 -4.15 -10.11 5.87
N ARG A 109 -3.48 -11.13 6.42
CA ARG A 109 -3.74 -11.61 7.78
C ARG A 109 -2.47 -11.83 8.58
N THR A 110 -2.45 -11.31 9.80
CA THR A 110 -1.45 -11.68 10.80
C THR A 110 -2.12 -12.08 12.12
N LYS A 111 -1.40 -12.75 13.02
CA LYS A 111 -1.89 -13.03 14.37
C LYS A 111 -1.39 -11.93 15.30
N ASP A 112 -0.09 -11.88 15.50
CA ASP A 112 0.59 -10.98 16.43
C ASP A 112 1.50 -10.07 15.58
N GLY A 113 0.94 -8.93 15.15
CA GLY A 113 1.57 -8.03 14.18
C GLY A 113 0.67 -6.90 13.69
N SER A 114 1.30 -5.80 13.26
CA SER A 114 0.60 -4.68 12.60
C SER A 114 0.45 -4.90 11.10
N ILE A 115 -0.57 -4.30 10.50
CA ILE A 115 -0.73 -4.19 9.04
C ILE A 115 -0.61 -2.71 8.65
N ASP A 116 0.24 -2.40 7.68
CA ASP A 116 0.41 -1.05 7.12
C ASP A 116 0.45 -1.16 5.59
N ALA A 117 -0.70 -0.91 4.95
CA ALA A 117 -0.95 -1.27 3.56
C ALA A 117 -1.40 -0.05 2.74
N ASP A 118 -0.59 0.33 1.75
CA ASP A 118 -0.96 1.29 0.72
C ASP A 118 -1.48 0.51 -0.50
N ILE A 119 -2.80 0.50 -0.69
CA ILE A 119 -3.51 -0.38 -1.63
C ILE A 119 -3.98 0.46 -2.82
N TRP A 120 -3.60 0.07 -4.04
CA TRP A 120 -3.90 0.77 -5.28
C TRP A 120 -4.84 -0.08 -6.13
N LEU A 121 -6.08 0.35 -6.27
CA LEU A 121 -7.08 -0.32 -7.09
C LEU A 121 -7.04 0.24 -8.51
N ILE A 122 -6.81 -0.64 -9.48
CA ILE A 122 -6.81 -0.30 -10.90
C ILE A 122 -8.21 -0.49 -11.47
N GLY A 123 -8.73 0.56 -12.09
CA GLY A 123 -9.91 0.55 -12.93
C GLY A 123 -9.57 0.38 -14.41
N GLN A 124 -10.55 -0.07 -15.19
CA GLN A 124 -10.53 -0.09 -16.64
C GLN A 124 -11.77 0.62 -17.16
N ASP A 125 -11.69 1.25 -18.33
CA ASP A 125 -12.72 2.15 -18.85
C ASP A 125 -14.11 1.50 -18.95
N GLU A 126 -15.14 2.32 -18.71
CA GLU A 126 -16.55 2.02 -18.40
C GLU A 126 -17.14 0.78 -19.10
N ALA A 127 -16.82 0.57 -20.39
CA ALA A 127 -17.34 -0.50 -21.24
C ALA A 127 -17.07 -1.94 -20.72
N ALA A 128 -16.12 -2.13 -19.79
CA ALA A 128 -15.85 -3.43 -19.17
C ALA A 128 -16.68 -3.71 -17.90
N SER A 129 -17.34 -2.70 -17.31
CA SER A 129 -17.86 -2.77 -15.93
C SER A 129 -19.23 -3.47 -15.78
N HIS A 130 -19.70 -4.21 -16.78
CA HIS A 130 -21.07 -4.75 -16.82
C HIS A 130 -21.32 -6.03 -15.99
N ASN A 131 -20.30 -6.63 -15.38
CA ASN A 131 -20.46 -7.87 -14.59
C ASN A 131 -20.65 -7.66 -13.07
N GLY A 132 -20.66 -6.42 -12.57
CA GLY A 132 -21.05 -6.09 -11.18
C GLY A 132 -20.18 -6.67 -10.05
N SER A 133 -19.07 -7.36 -10.35
CA SER A 133 -18.20 -7.99 -9.36
C SER A 133 -17.33 -6.95 -8.64
N ARG A 134 -17.76 -6.55 -7.44
CA ARG A 134 -17.01 -5.60 -6.59
C ARG A 134 -15.61 -6.12 -6.25
N THR A 135 -14.63 -5.23 -6.19
CA THR A 135 -13.27 -5.58 -5.76
C THR A 135 -13.28 -5.90 -4.26
N THR A 136 -12.87 -7.09 -3.86
CA THR A 136 -12.92 -7.54 -2.46
C THR A 136 -11.54 -7.55 -1.79
N LEU A 137 -11.44 -6.86 -0.65
CA LEU A 137 -10.23 -6.67 0.14
C LEU A 137 -10.52 -7.09 1.59
N SER A 138 -9.61 -7.83 2.22
CA SER A 138 -9.77 -8.26 3.62
C SER A 138 -8.45 -8.12 4.39
N LEU A 139 -8.47 -7.34 5.47
CA LEU A 139 -7.33 -7.09 6.35
C LEU A 139 -7.65 -7.56 7.77
N SER A 140 -6.80 -8.41 8.36
CA SER A 140 -7.07 -9.02 9.68
C SER A 140 -5.84 -9.08 10.57
N SER A 141 -5.96 -8.57 11.80
CA SER A 141 -5.00 -8.84 12.89
C SER A 141 -5.72 -9.26 14.16
N ASN A 142 -5.06 -10.06 14.99
CA ASN A 142 -5.51 -10.28 16.37
C ASN A 142 -4.90 -9.20 17.27
N ASP A 143 -3.58 -9.22 17.45
CA ASP A 143 -2.86 -8.21 18.24
C ASP A 143 -2.03 -7.33 17.29
N GLY A 144 -2.54 -6.14 17.00
CA GLY A 144 -1.80 -5.12 16.26
C GLY A 144 -2.69 -4.13 15.52
N SER A 145 -2.18 -2.91 15.39
CA SER A 145 -2.87 -1.84 14.66
C SER A 145 -2.86 -2.08 13.15
N ILE A 146 -3.94 -1.66 12.49
CA ILE A 146 -4.13 -1.77 11.03
C ILE A 146 -4.24 -0.36 10.44
N THR A 147 -3.35 -0.02 9.53
CA THR A 147 -3.47 1.17 8.67
C THR A 147 -3.72 0.71 7.24
N ALA A 148 -4.82 1.17 6.65
CA ALA A 148 -5.21 0.87 5.27
C ALA A 148 -5.40 2.18 4.51
N LYS A 149 -4.59 2.42 3.48
CA LYS A 149 -4.67 3.59 2.61
C LYS A 149 -5.12 3.15 1.23
N ILE A 150 -6.28 3.64 0.77
CA ILE A 150 -6.87 3.24 -0.51
C ILE A 150 -6.62 4.32 -1.56
N ASN A 151 -5.95 3.92 -2.63
CA ASN A 151 -5.76 4.68 -3.86
C ASN A 151 -6.56 4.05 -4.99
N THR A 152 -7.11 4.90 -5.85
CA THR A 152 -7.91 4.54 -7.02
C THR A 152 -7.23 5.12 -8.26
N VAL A 153 -7.14 4.34 -9.33
CA VAL A 153 -6.51 4.73 -10.60
C VAL A 153 -7.50 4.45 -11.73
N LYS A 154 -7.86 5.50 -12.49
CA LYS A 154 -9.01 5.54 -13.44
C LYS A 154 -10.37 5.32 -12.74
N ALA A 155 -11.42 5.14 -13.53
CA ALA A 155 -12.74 4.71 -13.05
C ALA A 155 -12.65 3.26 -12.55
N VAL A 156 -12.60 3.09 -11.22
CA VAL A 156 -12.52 1.77 -10.58
C VAL A 156 -13.94 1.28 -10.30
N ALA A 157 -14.21 0.01 -10.59
CA ALA A 157 -15.44 -0.64 -10.15
C ALA A 157 -15.53 -0.63 -8.61
N PRO A 158 -16.75 -0.55 -8.02
CA PRO A 158 -16.89 -0.36 -6.57
C PRO A 158 -16.22 -1.46 -5.75
N PHE A 159 -15.79 -1.15 -4.53
CA PHE A 159 -15.01 -2.07 -3.71
C PHE A 159 -15.63 -2.36 -2.33
N LEU A 160 -15.45 -3.60 -1.86
CA LEU A 160 -15.72 -4.04 -0.50
C LEU A 160 -14.39 -4.20 0.24
N LEU A 161 -14.15 -3.34 1.23
CA LEU A 161 -13.02 -3.43 2.16
C LEU A 161 -13.53 -3.90 3.52
N ASP A 162 -13.11 -5.08 3.95
CA ASP A 162 -13.42 -5.65 5.26
C ASP A 162 -12.17 -5.67 6.15
N ILE A 163 -12.29 -5.14 7.37
CA ILE A 163 -11.17 -5.01 8.31
C ILE A 163 -11.58 -5.55 9.68
N TYR A 164 -10.83 -6.54 10.17
CA TYR A 164 -10.95 -7.07 11.53
C TYR A 164 -9.69 -6.80 12.35
N ALA A 165 -9.83 -6.09 13.46
CA ALA A 165 -8.86 -6.08 14.54
C ALA A 165 -9.52 -6.66 15.81
N ARG A 166 -8.80 -7.50 16.56
CA ARG A 166 -9.21 -7.77 17.95
C ARG A 166 -8.73 -6.64 18.84
N ASP A 167 -7.41 -6.48 18.90
CA ASP A 167 -6.70 -5.57 19.79
C ASP A 167 -5.82 -4.63 18.95
N GLY A 168 -5.89 -3.32 19.22
CA GLY A 168 -5.16 -2.29 18.47
C GLY A 168 -6.03 -1.33 17.65
N ARG A 169 -5.42 -0.25 17.14
CA ARG A 169 -6.13 0.83 16.44
C ARG A 169 -6.29 0.50 14.95
N VAL A 170 -7.47 0.78 14.38
CA VAL A 170 -7.69 0.79 12.94
C VAL A 170 -7.70 2.23 12.41
N ILE A 171 -6.97 2.47 11.33
CA ILE A 171 -6.94 3.72 10.57
C ILE A 171 -7.23 3.40 9.10
N VAL A 172 -8.24 4.05 8.52
CA VAL A 172 -8.56 3.90 7.09
C VAL A 172 -8.52 5.26 6.41
N LEU A 173 -7.76 5.35 5.31
CA LEU A 173 -7.59 6.54 4.48
C LEU A 173 -8.27 6.29 3.13
N LEU A 174 -9.47 6.83 2.93
CA LEU A 174 -10.29 6.61 1.73
C LEU A 174 -9.98 7.62 0.62
N PRO A 175 -10.17 7.29 -0.67
CA PRO A 175 -10.17 8.28 -1.73
C PRO A 175 -11.42 9.18 -1.63
N ARG A 176 -11.34 10.43 -2.11
CA ARG A 176 -12.52 11.33 -2.21
C ARG A 176 -13.62 10.80 -3.12
N SER A 177 -13.31 9.81 -3.97
CA SER A 177 -14.24 9.09 -4.85
C SER A 177 -15.01 7.96 -4.15
N PHE A 178 -14.77 7.68 -2.86
CA PHE A 178 -15.52 6.66 -2.13
C PHE A 178 -16.99 7.09 -1.99
N HIS A 179 -17.89 6.27 -2.50
CA HIS A 179 -19.33 6.53 -2.49
C HIS A 179 -20.11 5.28 -2.09
N GLY A 180 -20.48 5.22 -0.80
CA GLY A 180 -21.15 4.04 -0.27
C GLY A 180 -21.19 3.91 1.25
N LEU A 181 -21.35 2.67 1.71
CA LEU A 181 -21.68 2.34 3.09
C LEU A 181 -20.44 2.23 3.98
N LEU A 182 -20.50 2.83 5.18
CA LEU A 182 -19.57 2.60 6.29
C LEU A 182 -20.30 1.80 7.37
N LEU A 183 -19.77 0.63 7.74
CA LEU A 183 -20.20 -0.19 8.87
C LEU A 183 -19.06 -0.29 9.88
N LEU A 184 -19.15 0.45 10.98
CA LEU A 184 -18.09 0.55 11.99
C LEU A 184 -18.58 -0.05 13.32
N THR A 185 -17.93 -1.12 13.78
CA THR A 185 -18.28 -1.80 15.04
C THR A 185 -17.10 -1.78 16.01
N THR A 186 -17.25 -1.10 17.15
CA THR A 186 -16.26 -1.09 18.24
C THR A 186 -16.86 -0.80 19.61
N ARG A 187 -16.28 -1.41 20.65
CA ARG A 187 -16.59 -1.14 22.05
C ARG A 187 -15.97 0.15 22.60
N GLN A 188 -14.99 0.72 21.91
CA GLN A 188 -14.26 1.91 22.36
C GLN A 188 -14.77 3.18 21.67
N SER A 189 -14.18 3.56 20.54
CA SER A 189 -14.62 4.72 19.77
C SER A 189 -14.35 4.55 18.29
N ALA A 190 -15.37 4.83 17.48
CA ALA A 190 -15.25 5.07 16.05
C ALA A 190 -15.35 6.58 15.81
N LYS A 191 -14.51 7.09 14.89
CA LYS A 191 -14.47 8.50 14.51
C LYS A 191 -14.32 8.62 13.00
N LEU A 192 -15.17 9.44 12.39
CA LEU A 192 -14.93 10.00 11.05
C LEU A 192 -14.16 11.33 11.22
N SER A 193 -13.45 11.75 10.19
CA SER A 193 -12.98 13.14 10.08
C SER A 193 -14.15 14.10 9.85
N ASN A 194 -13.92 15.41 10.07
CA ASN A 194 -14.94 16.42 9.82
C ASN A 194 -15.39 16.45 8.34
N ASP A 195 -14.42 16.38 7.41
CA ASP A 195 -14.66 16.31 5.96
C ASP A 195 -15.52 15.10 5.55
N LEU A 196 -15.19 13.92 6.09
CA LEU A 196 -15.90 12.69 5.79
C LEU A 196 -17.29 12.68 6.44
N LEU A 197 -17.39 13.19 7.68
CA LEU A 197 -18.65 13.33 8.41
C LEU A 197 -19.61 14.28 7.69
N GLN A 198 -19.13 15.45 7.23
CA GLN A 198 -19.90 16.42 6.46
C GLN A 198 -20.41 15.86 5.12
N ARG A 199 -19.67 14.90 4.53
CA ARG A 199 -20.06 14.17 3.32
C ARG A 199 -20.84 12.88 3.61
N SER A 200 -21.28 12.66 4.86
CA SER A 200 -21.97 11.45 5.27
C SER A 200 -23.36 11.69 5.86
N THR A 201 -24.24 10.70 5.68
CA THR A 201 -25.53 10.59 6.38
C THR A 201 -25.47 9.42 7.35
N THR A 202 -25.71 9.68 8.63
CA THR A 202 -25.84 8.62 9.66
C THR A 202 -27.13 7.83 9.42
N LEU A 203 -27.01 6.51 9.21
CA LEU A 203 -28.16 5.63 8.95
C LEU A 203 -28.67 4.95 10.21
N SER A 204 -27.78 4.50 11.10
CA SER A 204 -28.16 3.87 12.37
C SER A 204 -26.99 3.85 13.35
N THR A 205 -27.25 4.10 14.63
CA THR A 205 -26.32 3.77 15.72
C THR A 205 -27.04 2.82 16.67
N VAL A 206 -26.50 1.60 16.81
CA VAL A 206 -27.09 0.52 17.62
C VAL A 206 -25.97 -0.16 18.40
N GLU A 207 -26.05 -0.11 19.73
CA GLU A 207 -25.01 -0.60 20.65
C GLU A 207 -23.60 -0.10 20.27
N HIS A 208 -22.72 -1.03 19.87
CA HIS A 208 -21.33 -0.79 19.46
C HIS A 208 -21.17 -0.56 17.96
N THR A 209 -22.26 -0.49 17.19
CA THR A 209 -22.24 -0.42 15.72
C THR A 209 -22.83 0.89 15.21
N GLN A 210 -22.04 1.61 14.43
CA GLN A 210 -22.44 2.81 13.69
C GLN A 210 -22.52 2.49 12.19
N ARG A 211 -23.55 2.99 11.52
CA ARG A 211 -23.70 2.94 10.06
C ARG A 211 -23.83 4.33 9.48
N TYR A 212 -23.06 4.60 8.44
CA TYR A 212 -23.11 5.83 7.65
C TYR A 212 -23.19 5.50 6.16
N PHE A 213 -23.69 6.45 5.38
CA PHE A 213 -23.57 6.49 3.93
C PHE A 213 -22.72 7.69 3.53
N VAL A 214 -21.84 7.58 2.53
CA VAL A 214 -20.98 8.67 2.04
C VAL A 214 -21.37 9.04 0.61
N GLY A 215 -21.70 10.30 0.38
CA GLY A 215 -22.30 10.78 -0.87
C GLY A 215 -23.82 10.84 -0.82
N ASP A 216 -24.47 10.93 -1.99
CA ASP A 216 -25.93 10.98 -2.08
C ASP A 216 -26.54 9.57 -2.12
N ILE A 217 -27.47 9.32 -1.18
CA ILE A 217 -28.18 8.06 -1.02
C ILE A 217 -29.47 8.01 -1.85
N SER A 218 -30.00 9.17 -2.26
CA SER A 218 -31.34 9.35 -2.84
C SER A 218 -31.58 8.50 -4.10
N HIS A 219 -30.53 8.29 -4.89
CA HIS A 219 -30.58 7.54 -6.14
C HIS A 219 -30.37 6.01 -6.00
N ARG A 220 -30.09 5.49 -4.79
CA ARG A 220 -29.78 4.05 -4.57
C ARG A 220 -30.66 3.35 -3.51
N LEU A 221 -31.66 4.03 -2.94
CA LEU A 221 -32.55 3.45 -1.91
C LEU A 221 -33.61 2.46 -2.44
N PHE A 222 -33.81 2.39 -3.76
CA PHE A 222 -34.91 1.64 -4.36
C PHE A 222 -34.52 0.21 -4.79
N ASP A 223 -33.22 -0.10 -4.83
CA ASP A 223 -32.70 -1.41 -5.22
C ASP A 223 -32.31 -2.25 -3.99
N ASN A 224 -32.87 -3.45 -3.88
CA ASN A 224 -32.60 -4.37 -2.76
C ASN A 224 -31.15 -4.91 -2.72
N ASN A 225 -30.37 -4.72 -3.78
CA ASN A 225 -28.99 -5.21 -3.91
C ASN A 225 -28.01 -4.04 -3.94
N TRP A 226 -27.32 -3.78 -2.83
CA TRP A 226 -26.23 -2.80 -2.80
C TRP A 226 -25.04 -3.25 -3.67
N ASP A 227 -24.66 -2.41 -4.63
CA ASP A 227 -23.63 -2.63 -5.65
C ASP A 227 -22.42 -1.68 -5.52
N GLY A 228 -22.56 -0.58 -4.77
CA GLY A 228 -21.53 0.46 -4.59
C GLY A 228 -20.47 0.13 -3.54
N ASP A 229 -19.68 1.15 -3.16
CA ASP A 229 -18.57 0.95 -2.22
C ASP A 229 -19.07 0.53 -0.83
N GLU A 230 -18.26 -0.25 -0.12
CA GLU A 230 -18.61 -0.75 1.20
C GLU A 230 -17.36 -0.93 2.07
N LEU A 231 -17.28 -0.17 3.16
CA LEU A 231 -16.25 -0.31 4.19
C LEU A 231 -16.86 -0.97 5.43
N LYS A 232 -16.38 -2.15 5.78
CA LYS A 232 -16.66 -2.83 7.04
C LYS A 232 -15.41 -2.76 7.93
N VAL A 233 -15.56 -2.26 9.17
CA VAL A 233 -14.48 -2.26 10.17
C VAL A 233 -15.02 -2.76 11.50
N VAL A 234 -14.49 -3.89 11.95
CA VAL A 234 -14.73 -4.45 13.29
C VAL A 234 -13.45 -4.33 14.10
N SER A 235 -13.49 -3.57 15.19
CA SER A 235 -12.41 -3.51 16.18
C SER A 235 -12.98 -3.89 17.54
N ARG A 236 -12.65 -5.08 18.05
CA ARG A 236 -13.28 -5.62 19.27
C ARG A 236 -12.97 -4.73 20.47
N ASP A 237 -11.68 -4.58 20.79
CA ASP A 237 -11.17 -3.88 21.95
C ASP A 237 -10.11 -2.85 21.50
N GLY A 238 -10.45 -2.05 20.47
CA GLY A 238 -9.62 -1.00 19.88
C GLY A 238 -10.41 0.16 19.26
N SER A 239 -9.74 1.23 18.84
CA SER A 239 -10.37 2.44 18.26
C SER A 239 -10.28 2.47 16.74
N ILE A 240 -11.32 3.02 16.09
CA ILE A 240 -11.46 3.13 14.64
C ILE A 240 -11.40 4.61 14.23
N VAL A 241 -10.56 4.96 13.26
CA VAL A 241 -10.50 6.32 12.68
C VAL A 241 -10.53 6.24 11.15
N ILE A 242 -11.58 6.79 10.54
CA ILE A 242 -11.76 6.87 9.09
C ILE A 242 -11.63 8.33 8.66
N ARG A 243 -10.89 8.58 7.58
CA ARG A 243 -10.75 9.91 6.95
C ARG A 243 -10.46 9.78 5.45
N TYR A 244 -10.48 10.88 4.71
CA TYR A 244 -9.94 10.88 3.36
C TYR A 244 -8.40 10.91 3.36
N LYS A 245 -7.79 10.39 2.30
CA LYS A 245 -6.33 10.21 2.12
C LYS A 245 -5.55 11.49 1.87
N ASP A 246 -6.25 12.57 1.52
CA ASP A 246 -5.72 13.90 1.22
C ASP A 246 -5.86 14.88 2.40
N GLU A 247 -6.56 14.47 3.47
CA GLU A 247 -6.60 15.22 4.71
C GLU A 247 -5.24 15.17 5.41
N ALA A 248 -4.70 16.36 5.71
CA ALA A 248 -3.54 16.50 6.57
C ALA A 248 -3.74 15.74 7.89
N GLU A 249 -2.67 15.15 8.44
CA GLU A 249 -2.69 14.71 9.82
C GLU A 249 -2.95 15.94 10.70
N LEU A 250 -4.08 15.97 11.42
CA LEU A 250 -4.19 16.89 12.55
C LEU A 250 -3.01 16.58 13.50
N PRO A 251 -2.10 17.53 13.76
CA PRO A 251 -0.91 17.25 14.54
C PRO A 251 -1.33 16.72 15.91
N ARG A 252 -0.72 15.63 16.35
CA ARG A 252 -1.00 15.07 17.67
C ARG A 252 -0.63 16.12 18.72
N ASN A 253 -1.63 16.78 19.31
CA ASN A 253 -1.42 17.89 20.24
C ASN A 253 -0.36 17.53 21.29
N CYS A 254 0.76 18.25 21.27
CA CYS A 254 1.90 18.04 22.16
C CYS A 254 1.59 18.54 23.58
N PHE A 255 0.65 17.87 24.27
CA PHE A 255 0.25 18.17 25.65
C PHE A 255 1.30 17.74 26.72
N PHE A 256 2.59 17.92 26.40
CA PHE A 256 3.70 17.71 27.33
C PHE A 256 4.82 18.75 27.13
N SER A 257 4.62 19.95 27.69
CA SER A 257 5.68 20.89 28.05
C SER A 257 5.42 21.42 29.47
N ARG A 258 5.68 20.57 30.46
CA ARG A 258 5.60 20.93 31.88
C ARG A 258 6.86 21.73 32.24
N VAL A 259 6.69 22.94 32.78
CA VAL A 259 7.68 23.72 33.55
C VAL A 259 9.01 24.06 32.84
N PHE A 260 9.29 25.35 32.67
CA PHE A 260 10.51 25.98 33.23
C PHE A 260 10.28 27.48 33.47
N SER A 261 11.14 28.07 34.30
CA SER A 261 10.88 29.29 35.08
C SER A 261 10.93 30.61 34.31
N SER A 262 10.21 31.61 34.83
CA SER A 262 10.82 32.81 35.43
C SER A 262 9.94 33.32 36.56
#